data_AF-A0A350P2M0-F1
#
_entry.id   AF-A0A350P2M0-F1
#
_cell.length_a   1.000
_cell.length_b   1.000
_cell.length_c   1.000
_cell.angle_alpha   90.00
_cell.angle_beta   90.00
_cell.angle_gamma   90.00
#
_symmetry.space_group_name_H-M   'P 1'
#
loop_
_entity.id
_entity.type
_entity.pdbx_description
1 polymer ?
#
loop_
_entity_poly.entity_id
_entity_poly.type
_entity_poly.pdbx_seq_one_letter_code
_entity_poly.pdbx_strand_id
1 'polypeptide(L)'
;MKDRGYKKLCKAQIHLAITDLADDKNRQSSLRFFLSENFRSCCKAIGYDYQEVIDVVYEMSKLTPLQMMVRGQQLIKKLEGQNVSSRRASGESH
;
A
#
# COMPACT_ATOMS: atom_id res chain seq x y z
N MET A 1 -4.21 19.39 -11.95
CA MET A 1 -5.17 18.29 -12.22
C MET A 1 -4.51 16.92 -12.45
N LYS A 2 -3.34 16.81 -13.10
CA LYS A 2 -2.67 15.52 -13.40
C LYS A 2 -2.28 14.68 -12.17
N ASP A 3 -1.91 15.31 -11.06
CA ASP A 3 -1.47 14.63 -9.84
C ASP A 3 -2.54 13.80 -9.12
N ARG A 4 -3.82 14.20 -9.19
CA ARG A 4 -4.90 13.45 -8.52
C ARG A 4 -5.15 12.09 -9.18
N GLY A 5 -5.04 12.01 -10.50
CA GLY A 5 -5.22 10.76 -11.24
C GLY A 5 -4.12 9.75 -10.91
N TYR A 6 -2.86 10.20 -10.91
CA TYR A 6 -1.71 9.37 -10.59
C TYR A 6 -1.74 8.85 -9.14
N LYS A 7 -2.06 9.70 -8.15
CA LYS A 7 -2.19 9.27 -6.74
C LYS A 7 -3.28 8.23 -6.53
N LYS A 8 -4.43 8.36 -7.22
CA LYS A 8 -5.51 7.36 -7.18
C LYS A 8 -5.04 6.03 -7.77
N LEU A 9 -4.34 6.06 -8.90
CA LEU A 9 -3.80 4.86 -9.54
C LEU A 9 -2.78 4.16 -8.64
N CYS A 10 -1.82 4.90 -8.06
CA CYS A 10 -0.83 4.35 -7.14
C CYS A 10 -1.49 3.68 -5.92
N LYS A 11 -2.47 4.34 -5.30
CA LYS A 11 -3.22 3.76 -4.18
C LYS A 11 -3.90 2.45 -4.60
N ALA A 12 -4.60 2.43 -5.74
CA ALA A 12 -5.28 1.24 -6.24
C ALA A 12 -4.31 0.09 -6.53
N GLN A 13 -3.17 0.36 -7.17
CA GLN A 13 -2.15 -0.65 -7.50
C GLN A 13 -1.54 -1.28 -6.24
N ILE A 14 -1.21 -0.46 -5.24
CA ILE A 14 -0.68 -0.96 -3.97
C ILE A 14 -1.70 -1.82 -3.24
N HIS A 15 -2.96 -1.39 -3.17
CA HIS A 15 -4.01 -2.15 -2.51
C HIS A 15 -4.32 -3.48 -3.21
N LEU A 16 -4.32 -3.48 -4.54
CA LEU A 16 -4.47 -4.68 -5.35
C LEU A 16 -3.32 -5.65 -5.07
N ALA A 17 -2.07 -5.19 -5.16
CA ALA A 17 -0.90 -6.03 -4.89
C ALA A 17 -0.89 -6.62 -3.46
N ILE A 18 -1.34 -5.87 -2.44
CA ILE A 18 -1.46 -6.38 -1.07
C ILE A 18 -2.52 -7.50 -1.00
N THR A 19 -3.64 -7.33 -1.68
CA THR A 19 -4.74 -8.31 -1.72
C THR A 19 -4.31 -9.58 -2.44
N ASP A 20 -3.61 -9.42 -3.55
CA ASP A 20 -3.17 -10.49 -4.45
C ASP A 20 -2.01 -11.33 -3.88
N LEU A 21 -1.36 -10.93 -2.78
CA LEU A 21 -0.36 -11.75 -2.10
C LEU A 21 -0.90 -13.10 -1.63
N ALA A 22 -2.19 -13.15 -1.26
CA ALA A 22 -2.83 -14.37 -0.82
C ALA A 22 -3.20 -15.31 -1.98
N ASP A 23 -3.32 -14.79 -3.21
CA ASP A 23 -3.66 -15.56 -4.40
C ASP A 23 -2.40 -16.15 -5.04
N ASP A 24 -2.30 -17.48 -5.11
CA ASP A 24 -1.15 -18.17 -5.70
C ASP A 24 -0.88 -17.74 -7.16
N LYS A 25 -1.92 -17.37 -7.93
CA LYS A 25 -1.77 -16.94 -9.32
C LYS A 25 -1.13 -15.56 -9.45
N ASN A 26 -1.39 -14.67 -8.50
CA ASN A 26 -0.97 -13.27 -8.54
C ASN A 26 0.15 -12.95 -7.53
N ARG A 27 0.55 -13.90 -6.67
CA ARG A 27 1.57 -13.69 -5.64
C ARG A 27 2.90 -13.25 -6.23
N GLN A 28 3.37 -13.92 -7.29
CA GLN A 28 4.67 -13.61 -7.90
C GLN A 28 4.70 -12.23 -8.58
N SER A 29 3.64 -11.86 -9.29
CA SER A 29 3.54 -10.52 -9.90
C SER A 29 3.44 -9.42 -8.83
N SER A 30 2.72 -9.68 -7.74
CA SER A 30 2.62 -8.76 -6.60
C SER A 30 3.96 -8.57 -5.90
N LEU A 31 4.69 -9.65 -5.61
CA LEU A 31 6.05 -9.58 -5.04
C LEU A 31 7.02 -8.80 -5.93
N ARG A 32 6.98 -9.02 -7.25
CA ARG A 32 7.78 -8.23 -8.20
C ARG A 32 7.42 -6.75 -8.17
N PHE A 33 6.13 -6.42 -8.04
CA PHE A 33 5.70 -5.04 -7.91
C PHE A 33 6.29 -4.38 -6.65
N PHE A 34 6.24 -5.04 -5.49
CA PHE A 34 6.81 -4.50 -4.24
C PHE A 34 8.34 -4.26 -4.32
N LEU A 35 9.04 -5.03 -5.14
CA LEU A 35 10.48 -4.84 -5.38
C LEU A 35 10.80 -3.81 -6.48
N SER A 36 9.79 -3.23 -7.12
CA SER A 36 9.99 -2.33 -8.26
C SER A 36 10.18 -0.86 -7.86
N GLU A 37 10.87 -0.09 -8.72
CA GLU A 37 10.97 1.36 -8.59
C GLU A 37 9.60 2.08 -8.70
N ASN A 38 8.65 1.47 -9.42
CA ASN A 38 7.29 1.97 -9.55
C ASN A 38 6.58 1.99 -8.19
N PHE A 39 6.73 0.92 -7.41
CA PHE A 39 6.18 0.86 -6.05
C PHE A 39 6.80 1.94 -5.15
N ARG A 40 8.13 2.10 -5.18
CA ARG A 40 8.84 3.13 -4.41
C ARG A 40 8.35 4.54 -4.75
N SER A 41 8.17 4.81 -6.05
CA SER A 41 7.63 6.08 -6.55
C SER A 41 6.18 6.29 -6.12
N CYS A 42 5.36 5.25 -6.16
CA CYS A 42 3.98 5.31 -5.71
C CYS A 42 3.86 5.59 -4.20
N CYS A 43 4.64 4.92 -3.36
CA CYS A 43 4.69 5.20 -1.92
C CYS A 43 5.03 6.66 -1.65
N LYS A 44 6.07 7.20 -2.31
CA LYS A 44 6.45 8.62 -2.21
C LYS A 44 5.32 9.55 -2.65
N ALA A 45 4.63 9.24 -3.75
CA ALA A 45 3.57 10.09 -4.30
C ALA A 45 2.33 10.18 -3.40
N ILE A 46 2.00 9.10 -2.68
CA ILE A 46 0.82 9.02 -1.81
C ILE A 46 1.14 9.19 -0.32
N GLY A 47 2.42 9.31 0.03
CA GLY A 47 2.89 9.52 1.41
C GLY A 47 2.86 8.26 2.27
N TYR A 48 2.94 7.07 1.68
CA TYR A 48 3.13 5.82 2.43
C TYR A 48 4.60 5.62 2.76
N ASP A 49 4.88 5.13 3.97
CA ASP A 49 6.23 4.70 4.33
C ASP A 49 6.58 3.41 3.58
N TYR A 50 7.55 3.51 2.68
CA TYR A 50 8.02 2.39 1.87
C TYR A 50 8.56 1.25 2.74
N GLN A 51 9.37 1.55 3.76
CA GLN A 51 10.02 0.55 4.58
C GLN A 51 8.98 -0.19 5.43
N GLU A 52 8.05 0.58 6.02
CA GLU A 52 6.96 0.01 6.81
C GLU A 52 6.11 -0.97 5.99
N VAL A 53 5.76 -0.62 4.76
CA VAL A 53 4.95 -1.49 3.89
C VAL A 53 5.73 -2.75 3.50
N ILE A 54 7.02 -2.63 3.17
CA ILE A 54 7.85 -3.78 2.77
C ILE A 54 8.06 -4.74 3.93
N ASP A 55 8.33 -4.23 5.13
CA ASP A 55 8.52 -5.07 6.32
C ASP A 55 7.25 -5.88 6.62
N VAL A 56 6.08 -5.25 6.55
CA VAL A 56 4.80 -5.95 6.75
C VAL A 56 4.54 -6.97 5.65
N VAL A 57 4.78 -6.64 4.38
CA VAL A 57 4.63 -7.58 3.25
C VAL A 57 5.56 -8.78 3.39
N TYR A 58 6.81 -8.56 3.82
CA TYR A 58 7.77 -9.62 4.06
C TYR A 58 7.29 -10.56 5.18
N GLU A 59 6.82 -10.03 6.30
CA GLU A 59 6.24 -10.85 7.37
C GLU A 59 4.98 -11.59 6.92
N MET A 60 4.12 -10.94 6.12
CA MET A 60 2.93 -11.58 5.56
C MET A 60 3.28 -12.78 4.68
N SER A 61 4.37 -12.72 3.90
CA SER A 61 4.77 -13.80 2.98
C SER A 61 5.06 -15.14 3.66
N LYS A 62 5.26 -15.12 4.99
CA LYS A 62 5.51 -16.30 5.84
C LYS A 62 4.23 -16.90 6.41
N LEU A 63 3.08 -16.25 6.22
CA LEU A 63 1.81 -16.64 6.81
C LEU A 63 1.01 -17.58 5.89
N THR A 64 0.00 -18.23 6.46
CA THR A 64 -0.99 -18.96 5.65
C THR A 64 -1.80 -18.01 4.77
N PRO A 65 -2.42 -18.47 3.67
CA PRO A 65 -3.23 -17.62 2.80
C PRO A 65 -4.34 -16.85 3.53
N LEU A 66 -5.05 -17.52 4.45
CA LEU A 66 -6.10 -16.87 5.25
C LEU A 66 -5.54 -15.74 6.14
N GLN A 67 -4.39 -15.99 6.80
CA GLN A 67 -3.72 -14.99 7.61
C GLN A 67 -3.18 -13.84 6.76
N MET A 68 -2.64 -14.11 5.58
CA MET A 68 -2.22 -13.08 4.61
C MET A 68 -3.39 -12.18 4.23
N MET A 69 -4.56 -12.75 3.91
CA MET A 69 -5.75 -11.96 3.59
C MET A 69 -6.14 -11.02 4.73
N VAL A 70 -6.23 -11.56 5.96
CA VAL A 70 -6.60 -10.76 7.14
C VAL A 70 -5.57 -9.67 7.41
N ARG A 71 -4.27 -10.00 7.37
CA ARG A 71 -3.19 -9.05 7.64
C ARG A 71 -3.08 -7.99 6.54
N GLY A 72 -3.30 -8.36 5.29
CA GLY A 72 -3.34 -7.43 4.15
C GLY A 72 -4.47 -6.41 4.29
N GLN A 73 -5.66 -6.84 4.71
CA GLN A 73 -6.77 -5.92 4.99
C GLN A 73 -6.48 -4.97 6.16
N GLN A 74 -5.79 -5.44 7.20
CA GLN A 74 -5.35 -4.58 8.31
C GLN A 74 -4.34 -3.53 7.85
N LEU A 75 -3.38 -3.91 7.00
CA LEU A 75 -2.40 -2.99 6.41
C LEU A 75 -3.10 -1.92 5.56
N ILE A 76 -4.01 -2.31 4.66
CA ILE A 76 -4.78 -1.38 3.83
C ILE A 76 -5.51 -0.36 4.71
N LYS A 77 -6.23 -0.79 5.76
CA LYS A 77 -6.93 0.12 6.68
C LYS A 77 -5.98 1.11 7.37
N LYS A 78 -4.80 0.65 7.79
CA LYS A 78 -3.77 1.52 8.40
C LYS A 78 -3.31 2.60 7.43
N LEU A 79 -2.98 2.22 6.19
CA LEU A 79 -2.53 3.12 5.13
C LEU A 79 -3.60 4.16 4.76
N GLU A 80 -4.87 3.77 4.76
CA GLU A 80 -5.97 4.71 4.55
C GLU A 80 -6.12 5.71 5.70
N GLY A 81 -5.90 5.27 6.95
CA GLY A 81 -5.90 6.14 8.13
C GLY A 81 -4.77 7.17 8.16
N GLN A 82 -3.57 6.82 7.67
CA GLN A 82 -2.45 7.76 7.52
C GLN A 82 -2.80 8.90 6.56
N ASN A 83 -3.50 8.58 5.47
CA ASN A 83 -3.85 9.55 4.42
C ASN A 83 -4.96 10.54 4.86
N VAL A 84 -5.80 10.16 5.83
CA VAL A 84 -6.86 11.03 6.36
C VAL A 84 -6.28 12.10 7.31
N SER A 85 -5.24 11.75 8.09
CA SER A 85 -4.62 12.67 9.05
C SER A 85 -3.91 13.86 8.39
N SER A 86 -3.48 13.71 7.14
CA SER A 86 -2.88 14.80 6.35
C SER A 86 -3.88 15.88 5.91
N ARG A 87 -5.21 15.62 5.97
CA ARG A 87 -6.24 16.63 5.64
C ARG A 87 -6.69 17.51 6.81
N ARG A 88 -6.41 17.15 8.06
CA ARG A 88 -6.79 17.96 9.23
C ARG A 88 -5.75 19.05 9.57
N ALA A 89 -4.51 18.92 9.12
CA ALA A 89 -3.43 19.84 9.48
C ALA A 89 -3.33 21.12 8.60
N SER A 90 -4.27 21.37 7.69
CA SER A 90 -4.28 22.57 6.83
C SER A 90 -5.44 23.53 7.12
N GLY A 91 -6.08 23.41 8.29
CA GLY A 91 -7.30 24.14 8.65
C GLY A 91 -7.17 25.16 9.78
N GLU A 92 -5.97 25.46 10.28
CA GLU A 92 -5.79 26.46 11.34
C GLU A 92 -4.45 27.18 11.18
N SER A 93 -4.51 28.43 10.71
CA SER A 93 -3.55 29.50 10.97
C SER A 93 -4.15 30.82 10.49
N HIS A 94 -4.68 31.58 11.46
CA HIS A 94 -4.78 33.05 11.58
C HIS A 94 -5.17 33.92 10.37
#